data_AF-A0A659MGH5-F1
#
_entry.id   AF-A0A659MGH5-F1
#
_cell.length_a   1.000
_cell.length_b   1.000
_cell.length_c   1.000
_cell.angle_alpha   90.00
_cell.angle_beta   90.00
_cell.angle_gamma   90.00
#
_symmetry.space_group_name_H-M   'P 1'
#
loop_
_entity.id
_entity.type
_entity.pdbx_description
1 polymer ?
#
loop_
_entity_poly.entity_id
_entity_poly.type
_entity_poly.pdbx_seq_one_letter_code
_entity_poly.pdbx_strand_id
1 'polypeptide(L)' 'SGSGQVVKSGDETLTLSGSNTYTGGTTINDGTLIATSVDALGSGDVTDNAVLELNTGGDFDNAISGSGQVVKSG' A
#
# COMPACT_ATOMS: atom_id res chain seq x y z
N SER A 1 10.73 12.77 5.21
CA SER A 1 9.33 12.54 5.56
C SER A 1 8.50 13.76 5.24
N GLY A 2 7.25 13.56 4.84
CA GLY A 2 6.31 14.64 4.53
C GLY A 2 4.87 14.12 4.58
N SER A 3 3.91 15.02 4.79
CA SER A 3 2.48 14.69 4.93
C SER A 3 1.79 14.25 3.63
N GLY A 4 2.58 13.88 2.61
CA GLY A 4 2.05 13.39 1.35
C GLY A 4 1.32 12.06 1.50
N GLN A 5 0.49 11.75 0.52
CA GLN A 5 -0.27 10.51 0.44
C GLN A 5 -0.11 9.88 -0.94
N VAL A 6 -0.26 8.55 -1.00
CA VAL A 6 -0.43 7.83 -2.28
C VAL A 6 -1.90 7.55 -2.47
N VAL A 7 -2.42 7.87 -3.66
CA VAL A 7 -3.77 7.47 -4.07
C VAL A 7 -3.65 6.63 -5.34
N LYS A 8 -4.00 5.36 -5.25
CA LYS A 8 -4.04 4.44 -6.38
C LYS A 8 -5.47 4.40 -6.93
N SER A 9 -5.61 4.83 -8.18
CA SER A 9 -6.86 4.77 -8.95
C SER A 9 -6.60 4.12 -10.31
N GLY A 10 -7.67 3.78 -11.02
CA GLY A 10 -7.63 3.07 -12.30
C GLY A 10 -7.33 1.58 -12.16
N ASP A 11 -7.67 0.79 -13.17
CA ASP A 11 -7.71 -0.68 -13.07
C ASP A 11 -6.31 -1.34 -13.11
N GLU A 12 -5.28 -0.60 -13.48
CA GLU A 12 -3.93 -1.12 -13.65
C GLU A 12 -3.22 -1.39 -12.32
N THR A 13 -2.02 -1.97 -12.40
CA THR A 13 -1.18 -2.26 -11.24
C THR A 13 -0.16 -1.14 -11.00
N LEU A 14 0.02 -0.75 -9.74
CA LEU A 14 1.11 0.10 -9.28
C LEU A 14 2.02 -0.69 -8.34
N THR A 15 3.31 -0.74 -8.63
CA THR A 15 4.31 -1.35 -7.74
C THR A 15 5.07 -0.28 -6.95
N LEU A 16 5.07 -0.39 -5.63
CA LEU A 16 5.92 0.37 -4.73
C LEU A 16 7.02 -0.54 -4.17
N SER A 17 8.27 -0.24 -4.50
CA SER A 17 9.42 -1.10 -4.17
C SER A 17 10.49 -0.44 -3.31
N GLY A 18 10.50 0.89 -3.21
CA GLY A 18 11.45 1.64 -2.39
C GLY A 18 10.97 1.84 -0.95
N SER A 19 11.88 2.30 -0.08
CA SER A 19 11.52 2.78 1.26
C SER A 19 10.91 4.18 1.14
N ASN A 20 9.58 4.25 1.30
CA ASN A 20 8.84 5.49 1.20
C ASN A 20 8.70 6.15 2.59
N THR A 21 8.78 7.48 2.66
CA THR A 21 8.74 8.21 3.95
C THR A 21 7.55 9.16 4.09
N TYR A 22 6.54 9.00 3.24
CA TYR A 22 5.30 9.75 3.36
C TYR A 22 4.50 9.26 4.57
N THR A 23 3.81 10.19 5.24
CA THR A 23 3.09 9.91 6.49
C THR A 23 1.58 10.08 6.36
N GLY A 24 1.08 10.58 5.21
CA GLY A 24 -0.34 10.76 4.95
C GLY A 24 -1.10 9.48 4.60
N GLY A 25 -0.38 8.35 4.42
CA GLY A 25 -0.95 7.04 4.15
C GLY A 25 -1.17 6.72 2.68
N THR A 26 -1.81 5.59 2.44
CA THR A 26 -2.12 5.06 1.11
C THR A 26 -3.62 4.80 0.98
N THR A 27 -4.22 5.26 -0.10
CA THR A 27 -5.60 4.93 -0.47
C THR A 27 -5.61 4.17 -1.79
N ILE A 28 -6.22 3.00 -1.82
CA ILE A 28 -6.39 2.18 -3.02
C ILE A 28 -7.88 2.18 -3.37
N ASN A 29 -8.25 2.94 -4.40
CA ASN A 29 -9.62 3.01 -4.88
C ASN A 29 -9.92 1.89 -5.87
N ASP A 30 -8.99 1.63 -6.81
CA ASP A 30 -9.17 0.69 -7.91
C ASP A 30 -7.85 -0.01 -8.30
N GLY A 31 -7.98 -1.16 -8.97
CA GLY A 31 -6.87 -1.96 -9.47
C GLY A 31 -6.05 -2.62 -8.36
N THR A 32 -4.75 -2.77 -8.61
CA THR A 32 -3.84 -3.43 -7.66
C THR A 32 -2.70 -2.51 -7.25
N LEU A 33 -2.37 -2.48 -5.97
CA LEU A 33 -1.11 -1.93 -5.47
C LEU A 33 -0.24 -3.07 -4.92
N ILE A 34 0.99 -3.21 -5.42
CA ILE A 34 1.95 -4.20 -4.96
C ILE A 34 3.02 -3.51 -4.11
N ALA A 35 3.14 -3.91 -2.85
CA ALA A 35 4.24 -3.53 -1.97
C ALA A 35 5.30 -4.64 -1.94
N THR A 36 6.51 -4.36 -2.43
CA THR A 36 7.61 -5.35 -2.47
C THR A 36 8.64 -5.15 -1.35
N SER A 37 8.36 -4.26 -0.39
CA SER A 37 9.18 -3.99 0.80
C SER A 37 8.25 -3.59 1.96
N VAL A 38 8.64 -3.89 3.21
CA VAL A 38 7.87 -3.49 4.41
C VAL A 38 7.77 -1.97 4.54
N ASP A 39 8.78 -1.24 4.05
CA ASP A 39 8.80 0.23 4.06
C ASP A 39 8.10 0.85 2.83
N ALA A 40 7.52 0.04 1.94
CA ALA A 40 6.96 0.55 0.67
C ALA A 40 5.72 1.43 0.85
N LEU A 41 4.98 1.27 1.96
CA LEU A 41 3.70 1.94 2.20
C LEU A 41 3.83 3.21 3.04
N GLY A 42 5.06 3.65 3.33
CA GLY A 42 5.29 4.73 4.28
C GLY A 42 4.85 4.34 5.69
N SER A 43 4.65 5.34 6.54
CA SER A 43 4.25 5.12 7.94
C SER A 43 2.79 5.45 8.24
N GLY A 44 2.03 5.88 7.23
CA GLY A 44 0.60 6.18 7.39
C GLY A 44 -0.27 4.96 7.09
N ASP A 45 -1.51 4.99 7.56
CA ASP A 45 -2.44 3.87 7.37
C ASP A 45 -2.80 3.63 5.91
N VAL A 46 -3.29 2.42 5.63
CA VAL A 46 -3.77 2.00 4.32
C VAL A 46 -5.29 1.85 4.34
N THR A 47 -5.96 2.58 3.44
CA THR A 47 -7.36 2.34 3.08
C THR A 47 -7.38 1.56 1.77
N ASP A 48 -7.65 0.26 1.82
CA ASP A 48 -7.75 -0.64 0.67
C ASP A 48 -9.22 -0.92 0.33
N ASN A 49 -9.68 -0.38 -0.80
CA ASN A 49 -11.00 -0.66 -1.36
C ASN A 49 -10.93 -1.55 -2.62
N ALA A 50 -9.75 -2.02 -3.01
CA ALA A 50 -9.52 -2.85 -4.19
C ALA A 50 -8.61 -4.03 -3.86
N VAL A 51 -7.35 -4.03 -4.34
CA VAL A 51 -6.38 -5.08 -4.02
C VAL A 51 -5.05 -4.49 -3.56
N LEU A 52 -4.63 -4.89 -2.36
CA LEU A 52 -3.27 -4.71 -1.86
C LEU A 52 -2.51 -6.05 -1.89
N GLU A 53 -1.41 -6.12 -2.65
CA GLU A 53 -0.52 -7.28 -2.67
C GLU A 53 0.75 -7.01 -1.86
N LEU A 54 0.99 -7.83 -0.84
CA LEU A 54 2.20 -7.82 -0.01
C LEU A 54 3.20 -8.87 -0.52
N ASN A 55 4.06 -8.44 -1.44
CA ASN A 55 5.05 -9.26 -2.14
C ASN A 55 6.43 -9.19 -1.45
N THR A 56 6.43 -9.32 -0.12
CA THR A 56 7.65 -9.49 0.70
C THR A 56 7.29 -10.05 2.07
N GLY A 57 8.21 -10.74 2.73
CA GLY A 57 8.05 -11.16 4.12
C GLY A 57 8.32 -10.03 5.12
N GLY A 58 7.84 -10.19 6.35
CA GLY A 58 8.04 -9.24 7.45
C GLY A 58 6.75 -8.60 7.94
N ASP A 59 6.90 -7.71 8.92
CA ASP A 59 5.80 -7.00 9.56
C ASP A 59 5.58 -5.65 8.88
N PHE A 60 4.32 -5.35 8.57
CA PHE A 60 3.88 -4.02 8.16
C PHE A 60 3.28 -3.31 9.36
N ASP A 61 3.81 -2.14 9.71
CA ASP A 61 3.32 -1.34 10.83
C ASP A 61 2.02 -0.59 10.49
N ASN A 62 1.65 -0.51 9.20
CA ASN A 62 0.48 0.22 8.74
C ASN A 62 -0.82 -0.48 9.18
N ALA A 63 -1.78 0.27 9.73
CA ALA A 63 -3.12 -0.28 9.87
C ALA A 63 -3.77 -0.39 8.49
N ILE A 64 -4.32 -1.56 8.16
CA ILE A 64 -5.01 -1.81 6.89
C ILE A 64 -6.52 -1.89 7.18
N SER A 65 -7.29 -1.07 6.48
CA SER A 65 -8.76 -0.99 6.58
C SER A 65 -9.39 -0.86 5.19
N GLY A 66 -10.72 -1.02 5.09
CA GLY A 66 -11.47 -0.84 3.84
C GLY A 66 -12.23 -2.11 3.42
N SER A 67 -12.80 -2.09 2.21
CA SER A 67 -13.60 -3.20 1.66
C SER A 67 -12.83 -4.12 0.70
N GLY A 68 -11.55 -3.83 0.44
CA GLY A 68 -10.70 -4.52 -0.52
C GLY A 68 -10.16 -5.87 -0.02
N GLN A 69 -9.25 -6.43 -0.81
CA GLN A 69 -8.61 -7.71 -0.55
C GLN A 69 -7.10 -7.54 -0.37
N VAL A 70 -6.60 -8.03 0.76
CA VAL A 70 -5.17 -8.18 0.99
C VAL A 70 -4.71 -9.55 0.50
N VAL A 71 -3.73 -9.55 -0.40
CA VAL A 71 -3.09 -10.75 -0.95
C VAL A 71 -1.65 -10.83 -0.44
N LYS A 72 -1.24 -12.01 0.05
CA LYS A 72 0.16 -12.29 0.42
C LYS A 72 0.76 -13.25 -0.62
N SER A 73 1.79 -12.81 -1.34
CA SER A 73 2.40 -13.57 -2.45
C SER A 73 3.90 -13.83 -2.31
N GLY A 74 4.58 -13.13 -1.39
CA GLY A 74 6.00 -13.35 -1.05
C GLY A 74 6.24 -13.78 0.39
#